data_AF-R0K0U8-F1
#
_entry.id   AF-R0K0U8-F1
#
_cell.length_a   1.000
_cell.length_b   1.000
_cell.length_c   1.000
_cell.angle_alpha   90.00
_cell.angle_beta   90.00
_cell.angle_gamma   90.00
#
_symmetry.space_group_name_H-M   'P 1'
#
loop_
_entity.id
_entity.type
_entity.pdbx_description
1 polymer ?
#
loop_
_entity_poly.entity_id
_entity_poly.type
_entity_poly.pdbx_seq_one_letter_code
_entity_poly.pdbx_strand_id
1 'polypeptide(L)'
;VHSAQFMEFAEVENHDDFHTRGDGYIHTQDQRGAYIVYDVALEDLKKLENQLLLVASQYIEKDKSNVTCGKYGGSKIPVWAHASVDRFAVLLDLWTCEAALLEKKCQLLDVYFEAYQHALDPEERFALAQAIIDIMHKHPRFDLKLEYFVNTYKDECICLQLHHQLLRDIVNQQVDVQRDYVNKIWRKGQKGGISEFGLPYNVITKQLISLNTSHPTLKNIYLLEFHPSLGLVCLIPKVLEYIYQEYYSMCRPKTASKAIDLEKQLLQLALHEWLTMEKPQSFYSSQIQEDLFAEVLIEDPMLVREIASSLLEKGADEERMEGRGRQFLMLDSFSTVLELVTLRHHLIEAATESAQLARLYKAFAMETGFGEFHLYLRPAHFESAVHKEKADHLPPIFITSLLEDDSCVDRYIPSSLPLSIQEIDSHIGKFSFRTRDAVMQLLCPSGIKNMQLILACQVIQKNALLAAVQQASFCYLLQPAHSLDIKVS
;
A
#
# COMPACT_ATOMS: atom_id res chain seq x y z
N VAL A 1 -22.40 9.88 17.28
CA VAL A 1 -23.26 11.07 17.18
C VAL A 1 -23.21 11.53 15.73
N HIS A 2 -24.33 11.55 15.02
CA HIS A 2 -24.34 12.02 13.63
C HIS A 2 -24.08 13.53 13.62
N SER A 3 -23.01 13.96 12.95
CA SER A 3 -22.58 15.36 12.84
C SER A 3 -23.69 16.29 12.31
N ALA A 4 -24.66 15.76 11.58
CA ALA A 4 -25.83 16.51 11.12
C ALA A 4 -26.79 16.96 12.25
N GLN A 5 -26.89 16.21 13.35
CA GLN A 5 -27.76 16.57 14.48
C GLN A 5 -27.18 17.70 15.36
N PHE A 6 -25.89 18.02 15.20
CA PHE A 6 -25.24 19.08 15.98
C PHE A 6 -25.49 20.48 15.39
N MET A 7 -25.78 20.57 14.07
CA MET A 7 -25.97 21.83 13.34
C MET A 7 -27.40 22.41 13.44
N GLU A 8 -28.36 21.72 14.07
CA GLU A 8 -29.76 22.16 14.16
C GLU A 8 -30.04 23.13 15.33
N PHE A 9 -29.07 23.38 16.23
CA PHE A 9 -29.27 24.25 17.39
C PHE A 9 -28.73 25.66 17.13
N ALA A 10 -29.65 26.63 16.99
CA ALA A 10 -29.34 28.05 16.76
C ALA A 10 -28.61 28.76 17.93
N GLU A 11 -28.46 28.08 19.07
CA GLU A 11 -27.80 28.58 20.29
C GLU A 11 -26.35 28.07 20.45
N VAL A 12 -25.83 27.28 19.51
CA VAL A 12 -24.43 26.87 19.52
C VAL A 12 -23.62 28.01 18.93
N GLU A 13 -23.13 28.91 19.80
CA GLU A 13 -22.02 29.79 19.44
C GLU A 13 -20.90 28.92 18.86
N ASN A 14 -20.33 29.36 17.74
CA ASN A 14 -19.26 28.61 17.09
C ASN A 14 -18.04 28.56 18.02
N HIS A 15 -17.94 27.50 18.82
CA HIS A 15 -16.83 27.24 19.74
C HIS A 15 -15.55 26.78 19.00
N ASP A 16 -15.55 26.87 17.67
CA ASP A 16 -14.40 26.51 16.86
C ASP A 16 -13.26 27.52 17.10
N ASP A 17 -12.09 26.98 17.41
CA ASP A 17 -10.87 27.75 17.48
C ASP A 17 -10.38 28.09 16.07
N PHE A 18 -9.86 29.30 15.89
CA PHE A 18 -9.32 29.78 14.64
C PHE A 18 -7.81 29.59 14.57
N HIS A 19 -7.31 29.02 13.48
CA HIS A 19 -5.87 28.87 13.27
C HIS A 19 -5.36 29.91 12.29
N THR A 20 -4.36 30.69 12.70
CA THR A 20 -3.67 31.67 11.86
C THR A 20 -2.19 31.33 11.77
N ARG A 21 -1.54 31.74 10.67
CA ARG A 21 -0.10 31.50 10.45
C ARG A 21 0.66 32.82 10.50
N GLY A 22 1.69 32.87 11.35
CA GLY A 22 2.61 34.01 11.47
C GLY A 22 4.03 33.51 11.68
N ASP A 23 5.01 34.06 10.94
CA ASP A 23 6.44 33.73 11.07
C ASP A 23 6.79 32.23 11.02
N GLY A 24 5.98 31.42 10.32
CA GLY A 24 6.17 29.98 10.22
C GLY A 24 5.52 29.16 11.35
N TYR A 25 4.89 29.81 12.32
CA TYR A 25 4.18 29.19 13.45
C TYR A 25 2.66 29.21 13.25
N ILE A 26 2.00 28.23 13.86
CA ILE A 26 0.54 28.15 13.94
C ILE A 26 0.11 28.79 15.25
N HIS A 27 -0.80 29.76 15.16
CA HIS A 27 -1.40 30.41 16.30
C HIS A 27 -2.87 30.03 16.38
N THR A 28 -3.29 29.50 17.53
CA THR A 28 -4.70 29.23 17.84
C THR A 28 -5.30 30.46 18.50
N GLN A 29 -6.45 30.89 18.00
CA GLN A 29 -7.23 32.01 18.51
C GLN A 29 -8.60 31.50 18.96
N ASP A 30 -9.06 31.97 20.10
CA ASP A 30 -10.44 31.72 20.53
C ASP A 30 -11.45 32.48 19.63
N GLN A 31 -12.74 32.24 19.87
CA GLN A 31 -13.83 32.96 19.18
C GLN A 31 -13.80 34.48 19.30
N ARG A 32 -12.99 35.03 20.23
CA ARG A 32 -12.81 36.48 20.46
C ARG A 32 -11.53 37.01 19.81
N GLY A 33 -10.78 36.17 19.11
CA GLY A 33 -9.51 36.50 18.47
C GLY A 33 -8.31 36.55 19.43
N ALA A 34 -8.46 36.10 20.68
CA ALA A 34 -7.37 36.03 21.64
C ALA A 34 -6.51 34.79 21.39
N TYR A 35 -5.18 34.96 21.37
CA TYR A 35 -4.27 33.83 21.24
C TYR A 35 -4.34 32.93 22.49
N ILE A 36 -4.58 31.64 22.27
CA ILE A 36 -4.69 30.64 23.32
C ILE A 36 -3.71 29.49 23.08
N VAL A 37 -3.36 28.81 24.18
CA VAL A 37 -2.66 27.54 24.18
C VAL A 37 -3.47 26.60 25.07
N TYR A 38 -3.76 25.39 24.57
CA TYR A 38 -4.49 24.41 25.36
C TYR A 38 -3.70 24.02 26.61
N ASP A 39 -4.41 23.89 27.72
CA ASP A 39 -3.89 23.41 28.99
C ASP A 39 -3.23 22.02 28.85
N VAL A 40 -3.85 21.12 28.10
CA VAL A 40 -3.29 19.78 27.79
C VAL A 40 -1.93 19.89 27.11
N ALA A 41 -1.75 20.82 26.16
CA ALA A 41 -0.47 21.02 25.49
C ALA A 41 0.63 21.51 26.46
N LEU A 42 0.26 22.35 27.43
CA LEU A 42 1.17 22.79 28.49
C LEU A 42 1.51 21.65 29.45
N GLU A 43 0.55 20.78 29.78
CA GLU A 43 0.78 19.60 30.61
C GLU A 43 1.71 18.61 29.92
N ASP A 44 1.51 18.35 28.64
CA ASP A 44 2.35 17.43 27.87
C ASP A 44 3.77 17.98 27.70
N LEU A 45 3.93 19.29 27.50
CA LEU A 45 5.26 19.92 27.50
C LEU A 45 5.98 19.74 28.84
N LYS A 46 5.28 19.90 29.98
CA LYS A 46 5.87 19.65 31.31
C LYS A 46 6.26 18.19 31.52
N LYS A 47 5.44 17.24 31.05
CA LYS A 47 5.79 15.80 31.11
C LYS A 47 7.02 15.50 30.26
N LEU A 48 7.10 16.06 29.06
CA LEU A 48 8.24 15.92 28.15
C LEU A 48 9.51 16.51 28.75
N GLU A 49 9.45 17.73 29.30
CA GLU A 49 10.59 18.37 29.97
C GLU A 49 11.16 17.48 31.09
N ASN A 50 10.29 16.92 31.94
CA ASN A 50 10.72 15.99 32.99
C ASN A 50 11.41 14.74 32.42
N GLN A 51 10.90 14.17 31.33
CA GLN A 51 11.52 13.01 30.68
C GLN A 51 12.88 13.37 30.07
N LEU A 52 12.99 14.49 29.35
CA LEU A 52 14.24 14.96 28.76
C LEU A 52 15.30 15.24 29.82
N LEU A 53 14.92 15.80 30.98
CA LEU A 53 15.83 16.02 32.11
C LEU A 53 16.37 14.71 32.70
N LEU A 54 15.53 13.65 32.77
CA LEU A 54 15.97 12.32 33.21
C LEU A 54 16.98 11.72 32.22
N VAL A 55 16.70 11.83 30.92
CA VAL A 55 17.62 11.39 29.85
C VAL A 55 18.94 12.16 29.94
N ALA A 56 18.90 13.49 30.00
CA ALA A 56 20.07 14.35 30.14
C ALA A 56 20.94 13.93 31.34
N SER A 57 20.31 13.74 32.50
CA SER A 57 20.99 13.34 33.74
C SER A 57 21.73 12.01 33.58
N GLN A 58 21.09 11.03 32.93
CA GLN A 58 21.70 9.71 32.69
C GLN A 58 22.95 9.81 31.81
N TYR A 59 22.92 10.57 30.71
CA TYR A 59 24.08 10.72 29.82
C TYR A 59 25.19 11.57 30.46
N ILE A 60 24.85 12.61 31.23
CA ILE A 60 25.82 13.41 31.97
C ILE A 60 26.54 12.56 33.03
N GLU A 61 25.83 11.72 33.79
CA GLU A 61 26.44 10.85 34.80
C GLU A 61 27.28 9.73 34.18
N LYS A 62 26.82 9.15 33.06
CA LYS A 62 27.58 8.15 32.31
C LYS A 62 28.95 8.71 31.89
N ASP A 63 28.99 9.92 31.36
CA ASP A 63 30.23 10.50 30.84
C ASP A 63 31.19 10.94 31.96
N LYS A 64 30.64 11.42 33.09
CA LYS A 64 31.43 11.64 34.33
C LYS A 64 32.12 10.36 34.82
N SER A 65 31.41 9.23 34.79
CA SER A 65 31.96 7.94 35.25
C SER A 65 33.12 7.43 34.38
N ASN A 66 33.07 7.69 33.07
CA ASN A 66 34.13 7.35 32.12
C ASN A 66 35.41 8.18 32.35
N VAL A 67 35.26 9.47 32.66
CA VAL A 67 36.37 10.40 32.89
C VAL A 67 37.17 10.04 34.15
N THR A 68 36.51 9.52 35.19
CA THR A 68 37.17 9.06 36.42
C THR A 68 38.03 7.80 36.28
N CYS A 69 37.95 7.07 35.15
CA CYS A 69 38.72 5.83 34.91
C CYS A 69 40.11 6.07 34.29
N GLY A 70 40.39 7.30 33.81
CA GLY A 70 41.70 7.73 33.32
C GLY A 70 42.58 8.33 34.44
N LYS A 71 43.47 7.51 35.02
CA LYS A 71 44.53 7.78 36.03
C LYS A 71 44.84 9.24 36.43
N TYR A 72 44.91 9.53 37.74
CA TYR A 72 46.15 9.63 38.57
C TYR A 72 45.84 10.26 39.93
N GLY A 73 46.51 9.77 40.97
CA GLY A 73 46.29 10.16 42.36
C GLY A 73 46.69 11.60 42.69
N GLY A 74 46.11 12.09 43.79
CA GLY A 74 46.73 13.14 44.60
C GLY A 74 46.50 14.58 44.14
N SER A 75 45.26 15.02 43.96
CA SER A 75 44.94 16.43 44.22
C SER A 75 43.49 16.62 44.64
N LYS A 76 43.28 17.30 45.78
CA LYS A 76 41.96 17.75 46.24
C LYS A 76 41.57 18.99 45.44
N ILE A 77 41.14 18.78 44.21
CA ILE A 77 40.47 19.80 43.41
C ILE A 77 38.98 19.76 43.81
N PRO A 78 38.31 20.91 44.06
CA PRO A 78 36.91 20.91 44.48
C PRO A 78 36.02 20.21 43.44
N VAL A 79 35.04 19.45 43.93
CA VAL A 79 34.11 18.58 43.16
C VAL A 79 33.49 19.24 41.92
N TRP A 80 33.46 20.57 41.85
CA TRP A 80 32.92 21.36 40.74
C TRP A 80 33.86 21.43 39.52
N ALA A 81 35.15 21.17 39.67
CA ALA A 81 36.12 21.14 38.59
C ALA A 81 36.23 19.77 37.89
N HIS A 82 35.38 18.80 38.26
CA HIS A 82 35.14 17.57 37.49
C HIS A 82 34.05 17.72 36.41
N ALA A 83 33.63 18.95 36.08
CA ALA A 83 32.64 19.21 35.04
C ALA A 83 33.28 19.15 33.63
N SER A 84 33.70 17.97 33.20
CA SER A 84 34.13 17.74 31.81
C SER A 84 32.97 17.75 30.81
N VAL A 85 31.72 17.70 31.30
CA VAL A 85 30.49 17.66 30.48
C VAL A 85 29.81 19.02 30.49
N ASP A 86 29.70 19.64 29.31
CA ASP A 86 28.90 20.85 29.10
C ASP A 86 27.41 20.51 29.15
N ARG A 87 26.78 20.82 30.29
CA ARG A 87 25.36 20.52 30.53
C ARG A 87 24.43 21.37 29.66
N PHE A 88 24.83 22.59 29.31
CA PHE A 88 24.03 23.46 28.45
C PHE A 88 24.02 22.92 27.02
N ALA A 89 25.16 22.42 26.54
CA ALA A 89 25.24 21.74 25.25
C ALA A 89 24.33 20.50 25.21
N VAL A 90 24.34 19.66 26.25
CA VAL A 90 23.47 18.46 26.32
C VAL A 90 21.99 18.84 26.27
N LEU A 91 21.56 19.86 27.01
CA LEU A 91 20.18 20.34 26.98
C LEU A 91 19.80 20.94 25.63
N LEU A 92 20.70 21.71 25.02
CA LEU A 92 20.50 22.28 23.69
C LEU A 92 20.33 21.19 22.64
N ASP A 93 21.18 20.17 22.66
CA ASP A 93 21.10 19.02 21.75
C ASP A 93 19.77 18.28 21.90
N LEU A 94 19.30 18.05 23.14
CA LEU A 94 18.00 17.40 23.38
C LEU A 94 16.84 18.20 22.79
N TRP A 95 16.76 19.50 23.11
CA TRP A 95 15.68 20.35 22.58
C TRP A 95 15.75 20.51 21.06
N THR A 96 16.95 20.57 20.49
CA THR A 96 17.14 20.63 19.04
C THR A 96 16.66 19.33 18.38
N CYS A 97 17.00 18.17 18.96
CA CYS A 97 16.56 16.87 18.46
C CYS A 97 15.05 16.67 18.60
N GLU A 98 14.47 17.09 19.72
CA GLU A 98 13.02 16.98 19.97
C GLU A 98 12.23 17.88 19.01
N ALA A 99 12.70 19.11 18.78
CA ALA A 99 12.10 20.01 17.79
C ALA A 99 12.13 19.41 16.38
N ALA A 100 13.27 18.83 15.98
CA ALA A 100 13.40 18.16 14.69
C ALA A 100 12.46 16.93 14.58
N LEU A 101 12.32 16.15 15.66
CA LEU A 101 11.40 15.01 15.69
C LEU A 101 9.95 15.46 15.53
N LEU A 102 9.53 16.52 16.25
CA LEU A 102 8.19 17.09 16.14
C LEU A 102 7.89 17.61 14.73
N GLU A 103 8.87 18.24 14.07
CA GLU A 103 8.73 18.66 12.67
C GLU A 103 8.46 17.46 11.75
N LYS A 104 9.21 16.36 11.91
CA LYS A 104 9.00 15.13 11.12
C LYS A 104 7.66 14.46 11.42
N LYS A 105 7.20 14.49 12.68
CA LYS A 105 5.85 14.03 13.05
C LYS A 105 4.79 14.86 12.34
N CYS A 106 4.89 16.20 12.36
CA CYS A 106 3.94 17.07 11.67
C CYS A 106 3.87 16.77 10.17
N GLN A 107 5.01 16.58 9.50
CA GLN A 107 5.05 16.22 8.07
C GLN A 107 4.32 14.89 7.78
N LEU A 108 4.49 13.88 8.64
CA LEU A 108 3.77 12.62 8.48
C LEU A 108 2.27 12.76 8.77
N LEU A 109 1.91 13.51 9.82
CA LEU A 109 0.53 13.75 10.22
C LEU A 109 -0.26 14.49 9.15
N ASP A 110 0.34 15.49 8.49
CA ASP A 110 -0.26 16.24 7.38
C ASP A 110 -0.80 15.28 6.28
N VAL A 111 -0.07 14.20 5.98
CA VAL A 111 -0.50 13.22 4.96
C VAL A 111 -1.72 12.42 5.43
N TYR A 112 -1.73 11.98 6.69
CA TYR A 112 -2.86 11.26 7.25
C TYR A 112 -4.09 12.14 7.46
N PHE A 113 -3.90 13.41 7.82
CA PHE A 113 -5.00 14.36 7.96
C PHE A 113 -5.68 14.64 6.62
N GLU A 114 -4.91 14.77 5.54
CA GLU A 114 -5.48 14.89 4.19
C GLU A 114 -6.32 13.66 3.85
N ALA A 115 -5.77 12.45 4.04
CA ALA A 115 -6.51 11.21 3.81
C ALA A 115 -7.78 11.11 4.68
N TYR A 116 -7.71 11.54 5.95
CA TYR A 116 -8.83 11.55 6.88
C TYR A 116 -9.98 12.45 6.41
N GLN A 117 -9.66 13.62 5.85
CA GLN A 117 -10.67 14.54 5.31
C GLN A 117 -11.38 13.98 4.08
N HIS A 118 -10.70 13.09 3.34
CA HIS A 118 -11.23 12.42 2.15
C HIS A 118 -11.88 11.06 2.41
N ALA A 119 -11.79 10.51 3.62
CA ALA A 119 -12.43 9.25 3.97
C ALA A 119 -13.92 9.46 4.25
N LEU A 120 -14.78 8.68 3.57
CA LEU A 120 -16.24 8.69 3.79
C LEU A 120 -16.67 7.59 4.75
N ASP A 121 -15.97 6.46 4.73
CA ASP A 121 -16.31 5.30 5.54
C ASP A 121 -15.92 5.53 7.02
N PRO A 122 -16.82 5.25 7.98
CA PRO A 122 -16.54 5.44 9.40
C PRO A 122 -15.37 4.57 9.93
N GLU A 123 -15.19 3.35 9.42
CA GLU A 123 -14.14 2.45 9.87
C GLU A 123 -12.78 2.91 9.34
N GLU A 124 -12.71 3.33 8.07
CA GLU A 124 -11.53 3.95 7.48
C GLU A 124 -11.13 5.22 8.24
N ARG A 125 -12.10 6.11 8.52
CA ARG A 125 -11.88 7.33 9.30
C ARG A 125 -11.36 7.02 10.70
N PHE A 126 -11.94 6.03 11.37
CA PHE A 126 -11.48 5.63 12.71
C PHE A 126 -10.05 5.09 12.67
N ALA A 127 -9.71 4.25 11.69
CA ALA A 127 -8.36 3.72 11.52
C ALA A 127 -7.33 4.81 11.21
N LEU A 128 -7.68 5.80 10.38
CA LEU A 128 -6.83 6.97 10.13
C LEU A 128 -6.64 7.82 11.38
N ALA A 129 -7.72 8.07 12.15
CA ALA A 129 -7.64 8.79 13.41
C ALA A 129 -6.75 8.08 14.43
N GLN A 130 -6.84 6.75 14.51
CA GLN A 130 -5.95 5.96 15.37
C GLN A 130 -4.48 6.13 14.94
N ALA A 131 -4.17 6.04 13.64
CA ALA A 131 -2.82 6.26 13.15
C ALA A 131 -2.28 7.66 13.48
N ILE A 132 -3.13 8.70 13.35
CA ILE A 132 -2.81 10.07 13.74
C ILE A 132 -2.46 10.14 15.24
N ILE A 133 -3.29 9.55 16.10
CA ILE A 133 -3.09 9.55 17.55
C ILE A 133 -1.81 8.77 17.92
N ASP A 134 -1.57 7.61 17.30
CA ASP A 134 -0.39 6.79 17.55
C ASP A 134 0.90 7.53 17.18
N ILE A 135 0.90 8.23 16.04
CA ILE A 135 2.02 9.08 15.63
C ILE A 135 2.20 10.23 16.61
N MET A 136 1.11 10.93 17.00
CA MET A 136 1.17 12.00 17.99
C MET A 136 1.74 11.50 19.33
N HIS A 137 1.41 10.29 19.76
CA HIS A 137 1.89 9.68 21.00
C HIS A 137 3.31 9.09 20.89
N LYS A 138 3.84 8.85 19.68
CA LYS A 138 5.17 8.24 19.50
C LYS A 138 6.27 9.10 20.12
N HIS A 139 7.07 8.48 20.98
CA HIS A 139 8.26 9.05 21.62
C HIS A 139 9.54 8.34 21.13
N PRO A 140 10.70 9.02 21.15
CA PRO A 140 11.97 8.41 20.74
C PRO A 140 12.36 7.25 21.67
N ARG A 141 12.80 6.12 21.10
CA ARG A 141 13.24 4.96 21.88
C ARG A 141 14.72 5.07 22.23
N PHE A 142 15.02 5.44 23.47
CA PHE A 142 16.41 5.60 23.92
C PHE A 142 17.15 4.29 24.15
N ASP A 143 18.36 4.17 23.59
CA ASP A 143 19.31 3.13 23.94
C ASP A 143 20.40 3.69 24.87
N LEU A 144 20.20 3.50 26.17
CA LEU A 144 21.11 4.00 27.21
C LEU A 144 22.51 3.35 27.15
N LYS A 145 22.69 2.29 26.36
CA LYS A 145 24.01 1.67 26.14
C LYS A 145 24.87 2.49 25.19
N LEU A 146 24.28 3.24 24.26
CA LEU A 146 25.02 4.12 23.35
C LEU A 146 25.72 5.26 24.08
N GLU A 147 26.79 5.78 23.50
CA GLU A 147 27.56 6.90 24.06
C GLU A 147 26.71 8.17 24.18
N TYR A 148 25.87 8.45 23.17
CA TYR A 148 25.06 9.66 23.12
C TYR A 148 23.73 9.45 22.39
N PHE A 149 22.68 10.20 22.76
CA PHE A 149 21.31 10.03 22.26
C PHE A 149 21.05 10.63 20.88
N VAL A 150 21.91 11.54 20.38
CA VAL A 150 21.68 12.26 19.12
C VAL A 150 21.53 11.31 17.93
N ASN A 151 22.30 10.22 17.88
CA ASN A 151 22.18 9.26 16.78
C ASN A 151 20.84 8.52 16.82
N THR A 152 20.36 8.16 18.02
CA THR A 152 19.02 7.57 18.19
C THR A 152 17.93 8.49 17.67
N TYR A 153 17.99 9.78 18.00
CA TYR A 153 17.04 10.77 17.46
C TYR A 153 17.11 10.91 15.95
N LYS A 154 18.32 10.93 15.38
CA LYS A 154 18.51 10.96 13.92
C LYS A 154 17.87 9.74 13.26
N ASP A 155 18.08 8.55 13.81
CA ASP A 155 17.50 7.32 13.26
C ASP A 155 15.97 7.31 13.36
N GLU A 156 15.38 7.75 14.49
CA GLU A 156 13.92 7.90 14.62
C GLU A 156 13.35 8.92 13.62
N CYS A 157 14.05 10.04 13.41
CA CYS A 157 13.66 11.04 12.40
C CYS A 157 13.71 10.46 10.98
N ILE A 158 14.70 9.63 10.68
CA ILE A 158 14.81 8.94 9.39
C ILE A 158 13.62 8.00 9.19
N CYS A 159 13.23 7.21 10.20
CA CYS A 159 12.05 6.35 10.12
C CYS A 159 10.78 7.17 9.77
N LEU A 160 10.52 8.27 10.49
CA LEU A 160 9.38 9.14 10.20
C LEU A 160 9.44 9.72 8.78
N GLN A 161 10.62 10.15 8.34
CA GLN A 161 10.82 10.71 7.00
C GLN A 161 10.58 9.69 5.89
N LEU A 162 11.06 8.44 6.06
CA LEU A 162 10.84 7.36 5.09
C LEU A 162 9.37 6.98 5.00
N HIS A 163 8.70 6.87 6.15
CA HIS A 163 7.27 6.59 6.20
C HIS A 163 6.46 7.71 5.51
N HIS A 164 6.79 8.96 5.81
CA HIS A 164 6.18 10.12 5.16
C HIS A 164 6.39 10.07 3.64
N GLN A 165 7.60 9.79 3.16
CA GLN A 165 7.89 9.73 1.74
C GLN A 165 7.08 8.65 1.02
N LEU A 166 7.00 7.45 1.60
CA LEU A 166 6.21 6.34 1.07
C LEU A 166 4.73 6.74 0.93
N LEU A 167 4.13 7.28 2.01
CA LEU A 167 2.72 7.69 1.99
C LEU A 167 2.46 8.82 1.00
N ARG A 168 3.34 9.82 0.98
CA ARG A 168 3.22 10.96 0.07
C ARG A 168 3.18 10.49 -1.38
N ASP A 169 4.08 9.59 -1.76
CA ASP A 169 4.18 9.10 -3.13
C ASP A 169 2.94 8.27 -3.51
N ILE A 170 2.42 7.44 -2.59
CA ILE A 170 1.17 6.68 -2.77
C ILE A 170 -0.05 7.59 -2.91
N VAL A 171 -0.23 8.53 -1.99
CA VAL A 171 -1.39 9.45 -1.98
C VAL A 171 -1.40 10.33 -3.22
N ASN A 172 -0.25 10.88 -3.62
CA ASN A 172 -0.15 11.69 -4.84
C ASN A 172 -0.52 10.89 -6.09
N GLN A 173 -0.07 9.62 -6.18
CA GLN A 173 -0.45 8.76 -7.30
C GLN A 173 -1.95 8.44 -7.31
N GLN A 174 -2.55 8.18 -6.14
CA GLN A 174 -4.00 7.93 -6.04
C GLN A 174 -4.82 9.15 -6.49
N VAL A 175 -4.42 10.36 -6.06
CA VAL A 175 -5.04 11.62 -6.51
C VAL A 175 -4.99 11.75 -8.03
N ASP A 176 -3.85 11.45 -8.65
CA ASP A 176 -3.67 11.55 -10.10
C ASP A 176 -4.54 10.55 -10.87
N VAL A 177 -4.55 9.29 -10.45
CA VAL A 177 -5.39 8.25 -11.06
C VAL A 177 -6.87 8.62 -10.97
N GLN A 178 -7.32 9.14 -9.83
CA GLN A 178 -8.71 9.56 -9.67
C GLN A 178 -9.06 10.78 -10.51
N ARG A 179 -8.18 11.78 -10.58
CA ARG A 179 -8.38 12.95 -11.46
C ARG A 179 -8.51 12.54 -12.91
N ASP A 180 -7.64 11.64 -13.38
CA ASP A 180 -7.69 11.13 -14.74
C ASP A 180 -9.01 10.39 -15.02
N TYR A 181 -9.48 9.58 -14.08
CA TYR A 181 -10.78 8.92 -14.18
C TYR A 181 -11.95 9.90 -14.22
N VAL A 182 -12.00 10.88 -13.31
CA VAL A 182 -13.05 11.91 -13.28
C VAL A 182 -13.05 12.73 -14.56
N ASN A 183 -11.86 13.06 -15.10
CA ASN A 183 -11.73 13.78 -16.38
C ASN A 183 -12.27 12.96 -17.58
N LYS A 184 -12.14 11.63 -17.57
CA LYS A 184 -12.73 10.75 -18.60
C LYS A 184 -14.26 10.80 -18.58
N ILE A 185 -14.85 10.88 -17.38
CA ILE A 185 -16.30 11.00 -17.18
C ILE A 185 -16.79 12.39 -17.59
N TRP A 186 -16.18 13.44 -17.04
CA TRP A 186 -16.62 14.83 -17.21
C TRP A 186 -15.92 15.51 -18.40
N ARG A 187 -16.33 15.17 -19.61
CA ARG A 187 -15.80 15.81 -20.83
C ARG A 187 -16.32 17.26 -20.96
N LYS A 188 -15.53 18.14 -21.60
CA LYS A 188 -15.79 19.59 -21.71
C LYS A 188 -17.25 19.89 -22.14
N GLY A 189 -18.02 20.54 -21.27
CA GLY A 189 -19.36 21.07 -21.57
C GLY A 189 -20.48 20.63 -20.62
N GLN A 190 -20.27 19.57 -19.83
CA GLN A 190 -21.23 19.08 -18.82
C GLN A 190 -21.19 19.94 -17.55
N LYS A 191 -22.36 20.23 -16.96
CA LYS A 191 -22.52 21.24 -15.89
C LYS A 191 -23.23 20.74 -14.62
N GLY A 192 -23.48 19.44 -14.47
CA GLY A 192 -24.11 18.87 -13.28
C GLY A 192 -25.65 18.91 -13.33
N GLY A 193 -26.27 18.33 -14.35
CA GLY A 193 -27.73 18.25 -14.52
C GLY A 193 -28.38 17.00 -13.88
N ILE A 194 -29.72 16.94 -13.87
CA ILE A 194 -30.48 15.77 -13.37
C ILE A 194 -30.11 14.48 -14.13
N SER A 195 -29.76 14.61 -15.41
CA SER A 195 -29.29 13.51 -16.27
C SER A 195 -27.92 12.94 -15.88
N GLU A 196 -27.21 13.58 -14.94
CA GLU A 196 -25.86 13.23 -14.49
C GLU A 196 -25.88 12.72 -13.04
N PHE A 197 -27.07 12.46 -12.49
CA PHE A 197 -27.24 11.87 -11.17
C PHE A 197 -26.59 10.48 -11.08
N GLY A 198 -25.84 10.24 -10.02
CA GLY A 198 -25.10 8.98 -9.80
C GLY A 198 -23.67 8.95 -10.35
N LEU A 199 -23.25 9.98 -11.10
CA LEU A 199 -21.84 10.14 -11.47
C LEU A 199 -21.01 10.67 -10.29
N PRO A 200 -19.70 10.34 -10.22
CA PRO A 200 -18.80 10.96 -9.26
C PRO A 200 -18.77 12.48 -9.45
N TYR A 201 -18.54 13.24 -8.38
CA TYR A 201 -18.52 14.70 -8.43
C TYR A 201 -17.46 15.22 -9.41
N ASN A 202 -17.81 16.23 -10.20
CA ASN A 202 -16.87 16.90 -11.08
C ASN A 202 -15.86 17.72 -10.28
N VAL A 203 -14.60 17.73 -10.72
CA VAL A 203 -13.54 18.55 -10.09
C VAL A 203 -13.62 19.99 -10.61
N ILE A 204 -13.97 20.92 -9.72
CA ILE A 204 -14.04 22.34 -10.05
C ILE A 204 -12.65 22.95 -9.97
N THR A 205 -12.01 23.08 -11.14
CA THR A 205 -10.62 23.56 -11.30
C THR A 205 -10.47 25.09 -11.16
N LYS A 206 -10.98 25.67 -10.07
CA LYS A 206 -10.94 27.13 -9.83
C LYS A 206 -9.74 27.55 -8.97
N GLN A 207 -9.70 27.07 -7.73
CA GLN A 207 -8.70 27.47 -6.75
C GLN A 207 -8.07 26.22 -6.14
N LEU A 208 -6.76 26.11 -6.32
CA LEU A 208 -5.96 25.14 -5.60
C LEU A 208 -5.78 25.62 -4.16
N ILE A 209 -5.98 24.71 -3.23
CA ILE A 209 -5.72 24.90 -1.82
C ILE A 209 -4.62 23.93 -1.38
N SER A 210 -3.85 24.36 -0.41
CA SER A 210 -2.99 23.49 0.37
C SER A 210 -3.56 23.50 1.78
N LEU A 211 -4.08 22.36 2.22
CA LEU A 211 -4.62 22.21 3.57
C LEU A 211 -3.50 22.12 4.61
N ASN A 212 -2.28 21.80 4.16
CA ASN A 212 -1.13 21.61 5.02
C ASN A 212 -0.46 22.93 5.40
N THR A 213 -0.28 23.09 6.71
CA THR A 213 -0.04 24.37 7.37
C THR A 213 1.41 24.84 7.34
N SER A 214 2.39 24.00 6.98
CA SER A 214 3.83 24.35 7.05
C SER A 214 4.51 24.36 5.68
N HIS A 215 4.48 23.25 4.95
CA HIS A 215 4.94 23.09 3.56
C HIS A 215 3.91 22.25 2.78
N PRO A 216 3.75 22.43 1.45
CA PRO A 216 2.89 21.56 0.66
C PRO A 216 3.52 20.16 0.59
N THR A 217 3.21 19.36 1.60
CA THR A 217 3.65 17.98 1.80
C THR A 217 3.08 17.08 0.69
N LEU A 218 1.87 17.39 0.26
CA LEU A 218 1.10 16.69 -0.76
C LEU A 218 0.82 17.59 -1.97
N LYS A 219 0.36 16.96 -3.06
CA LYS A 219 -0.15 17.66 -4.23
C LYS A 219 -1.30 18.57 -3.84
N ASN A 220 -1.32 19.79 -4.35
CA ASN A 220 -2.42 20.72 -4.08
C ASN A 220 -3.74 20.15 -4.63
N ILE A 221 -4.81 20.33 -3.86
CA ILE A 221 -6.16 19.83 -4.13
C ILE A 221 -7.08 21.02 -4.37
N TYR A 222 -8.14 20.87 -5.16
CA TYR A 222 -9.12 21.95 -5.33
C TYR A 222 -10.10 21.99 -4.15
N LEU A 223 -10.62 23.18 -3.81
CA LEU A 223 -11.45 23.39 -2.61
C LEU A 223 -12.64 22.41 -2.45
N LEU A 224 -13.22 21.93 -3.55
CA LEU A 224 -14.36 21.01 -3.57
C LEU A 224 -14.01 19.67 -4.24
N GLU A 225 -12.73 19.37 -4.35
CA GLU A 225 -12.26 18.08 -4.85
C GLU A 225 -12.27 17.06 -3.71
N PHE A 226 -12.71 15.85 -4.02
CA PHE A 226 -12.88 14.80 -3.04
C PHE A 226 -12.39 13.46 -3.59
N HIS A 227 -11.57 12.76 -2.80
CA HIS A 227 -10.90 11.53 -3.22
C HIS A 227 -11.21 10.34 -2.30
N PRO A 228 -12.34 9.62 -2.48
CA PRO A 228 -12.76 8.57 -1.55
C PRO A 228 -11.72 7.45 -1.36
N SER A 229 -10.88 7.16 -2.36
CA SER A 229 -9.87 6.09 -2.26
C SER A 229 -8.77 6.38 -1.26
N LEU A 230 -8.59 7.64 -0.84
CA LEU A 230 -7.59 7.99 0.16
C LEU A 230 -7.91 7.38 1.53
N GLY A 231 -9.16 6.94 1.77
CA GLY A 231 -9.51 6.15 2.95
C GLY A 231 -8.69 4.86 3.08
N LEU A 232 -8.28 4.25 1.95
CA LEU A 232 -7.47 3.03 1.91
C LEU A 232 -6.05 3.23 2.45
N VAL A 233 -5.58 4.47 2.59
CA VAL A 233 -4.30 4.82 3.23
C VAL A 233 -4.23 4.26 4.66
N CYS A 234 -5.38 4.03 5.31
CA CYS A 234 -5.47 3.42 6.64
C CYS A 234 -4.89 1.99 6.72
N LEU A 235 -4.74 1.30 5.59
CA LEU A 235 -4.20 -0.06 5.54
C LEU A 235 -2.68 -0.08 5.63
N ILE A 236 -2.01 0.97 5.13
CA ILE A 236 -0.55 1.05 5.08
C ILE A 236 0.09 0.91 6.46
N PRO A 237 -0.29 1.68 7.50
CA PRO A 237 0.32 1.52 8.83
C PRO A 237 0.07 0.12 9.41
N LYS A 238 -1.09 -0.49 9.15
CA LYS A 238 -1.39 -1.86 9.61
C LYS A 238 -0.47 -2.89 8.98
N VAL A 239 -0.22 -2.77 7.67
CA VAL A 239 0.68 -3.67 6.94
C VAL A 239 2.13 -3.46 7.38
N LEU A 240 2.58 -2.22 7.53
CA LEU A 240 3.94 -1.92 8.00
C LEU A 240 4.17 -2.46 9.43
N GLU A 241 3.19 -2.30 10.32
CA GLU A 241 3.26 -2.85 11.67
C GLU A 241 3.31 -4.39 11.66
N TYR A 242 2.46 -5.04 10.85
CA TYR A 242 2.47 -6.50 10.72
C TYR A 242 3.85 -7.01 10.24
N ILE A 243 4.39 -6.42 9.17
CA ILE A 243 5.71 -6.78 8.64
C ILE A 243 6.78 -6.53 9.70
N TYR A 244 6.72 -5.39 10.40
CA TYR A 244 7.67 -5.07 11.46
C TYR A 244 7.65 -6.12 12.57
N GLN A 245 6.47 -6.56 13.02
CA GLN A 245 6.33 -7.60 14.04
C GLN A 245 6.91 -8.95 13.59
N GLU A 246 6.69 -9.35 12.33
CA GLU A 246 7.27 -10.56 11.76
C GLU A 246 8.81 -10.50 11.79
N TYR A 247 9.41 -9.43 11.27
CA TYR A 247 10.86 -9.24 11.30
C TYR A 247 11.41 -9.11 12.74
N TYR A 248 10.67 -8.46 13.63
CA TYR A 248 11.04 -8.35 15.04
C TYR A 248 11.10 -9.73 15.69
N SER A 249 10.14 -10.61 15.39
CA SER A 249 10.08 -11.98 15.92
C SER A 249 11.26 -12.84 15.43
N MET A 250 11.69 -12.63 14.18
CA MET A 250 12.82 -13.34 13.56
C MET A 250 14.17 -12.80 14.05
N CYS A 251 14.39 -11.49 13.98
CA CYS A 251 15.68 -10.87 14.29
C CYS A 251 15.93 -10.68 15.78
N ARG A 252 14.87 -10.61 16.61
CA ARG A 252 14.89 -10.44 18.07
C ARG A 252 15.89 -9.37 18.54
N PRO A 253 15.72 -8.10 18.13
CA PRO A 253 16.65 -7.04 18.48
C PRO A 253 16.72 -6.86 20.00
N LYS A 254 17.94 -6.87 20.56
CA LYS A 254 18.19 -6.80 22.02
C LYS A 254 18.26 -5.38 22.58
N THR A 255 18.28 -4.36 21.72
CA THR A 255 18.40 -2.96 22.12
C THR A 255 17.50 -2.08 21.26
N ALA A 256 17.14 -0.90 21.78
CA ALA A 256 16.31 0.06 21.07
C ALA A 256 16.94 0.47 19.73
N SER A 257 18.24 0.72 19.69
CA SER A 257 18.95 1.07 18.44
C SER A 257 18.77 0.02 17.34
N LYS A 258 18.91 -1.27 17.70
CA LYS A 258 18.70 -2.36 16.74
C LYS A 258 17.24 -2.47 16.27
N ALA A 259 16.29 -2.15 17.14
CA ALA A 259 14.87 -2.14 16.80
C ALA A 259 14.52 -0.96 15.88
N ILE A 260 15.14 0.21 16.08
CA ILE A 260 15.03 1.37 15.18
C ILE A 260 15.68 1.07 13.84
N ASP A 261 16.89 0.49 13.83
CA ASP A 261 17.58 0.10 12.61
C ASP A 261 16.76 -0.89 11.77
N LEU A 262 16.08 -1.84 12.43
CA LEU A 262 15.17 -2.77 11.75
C LEU A 262 13.99 -2.04 11.09
N GLU A 263 13.35 -1.11 11.80
CA GLU A 263 12.25 -0.29 11.26
C GLU A 263 12.72 0.56 10.08
N LYS A 264 13.90 1.17 10.21
CA LYS A 264 14.54 1.96 9.14
C LYS A 264 14.77 1.13 7.89
N GLN A 265 15.34 -0.07 8.02
CA GLN A 265 15.59 -0.98 6.89
C GLN A 265 14.29 -1.45 6.24
N LEU A 266 13.27 -1.76 7.04
CA LEU A 266 11.94 -2.13 6.54
C LEU A 266 11.32 -0.99 5.72
N LEU A 267 11.35 0.23 6.23
CA LEU A 267 10.79 1.40 5.53
C LEU A 267 11.59 1.74 4.27
N GLN A 268 12.91 1.58 4.29
CA GLN A 268 13.75 1.72 3.09
C GLN A 268 13.40 0.68 2.03
N LEU A 269 13.18 -0.58 2.44
CA LEU A 269 12.78 -1.65 1.54
C LEU A 269 11.40 -1.38 0.94
N ALA A 270 10.42 -0.99 1.78
CA ALA A 270 9.07 -0.67 1.33
C ALA A 270 9.05 0.49 0.32
N LEU A 271 9.83 1.55 0.59
CA LEU A 271 9.97 2.67 -0.33
C LEU A 271 10.70 2.27 -1.62
N HIS A 272 11.77 1.48 -1.52
CA HIS A 272 12.48 0.98 -2.69
C HIS A 272 11.57 0.15 -3.58
N GLU A 273 10.88 -0.85 -3.01
CA GLU A 273 9.93 -1.68 -3.74
C GLU A 273 8.83 -0.83 -4.38
N TRP A 274 8.25 0.15 -3.67
CA TRP A 274 7.25 1.05 -4.26
C TRP A 274 7.77 1.79 -5.51
N LEU A 275 9.02 2.28 -5.47
CA LEU A 275 9.62 3.04 -6.57
C LEU A 275 10.09 2.16 -7.73
N THR A 276 10.49 0.91 -7.47
CA THR A 276 11.05 0.00 -8.47
C THR A 276 10.09 -1.10 -8.91
N MET A 277 8.90 -1.19 -8.32
CA MET A 277 7.96 -2.27 -8.61
C MET A 277 7.61 -2.28 -10.09
N GLU A 278 8.04 -3.34 -10.77
CA GLU A 278 7.59 -3.60 -12.12
C GLU A 278 6.07 -3.84 -12.11
N LYS A 279 5.41 -3.25 -13.10
CA LYS A 279 3.99 -3.49 -13.32
C LYS A 279 3.74 -4.99 -13.46
N PRO A 280 2.87 -5.64 -12.66
CA PRO A 280 2.63 -7.08 -12.75
C PRO A 280 2.18 -7.55 -14.15
N GLN A 281 1.67 -6.62 -14.97
CA GLN A 281 1.32 -6.88 -16.36
C GLN A 281 2.54 -7.22 -17.25
N SER A 282 3.75 -6.74 -16.92
CA SER A 282 4.97 -6.97 -17.72
C SER A 282 5.38 -8.44 -17.78
N PHE A 283 4.98 -9.24 -16.79
CA PHE A 283 5.26 -10.67 -16.72
C PHE A 283 4.50 -11.48 -17.79
N TYR A 284 3.43 -10.93 -18.35
CA TYR A 284 2.63 -11.55 -19.40
C TYR A 284 3.14 -11.21 -20.79
N SER A 285 2.82 -12.05 -21.78
CA SER A 285 3.17 -11.77 -23.18
C SER A 285 2.58 -10.44 -23.67
N SER A 286 3.23 -9.79 -24.64
CA SER A 286 2.74 -8.54 -25.25
C SER A 286 1.31 -8.65 -25.78
N GLN A 287 0.92 -9.83 -26.29
CA GLN A 287 -0.45 -10.08 -26.75
C GLN A 287 -1.45 -9.98 -25.59
N ILE A 288 -1.18 -10.62 -24.45
CA ILE A 288 -2.05 -10.56 -23.27
C ILE A 288 -2.09 -9.14 -22.69
N GLN A 289 -0.96 -8.42 -22.71
CA GLN A 289 -0.91 -7.02 -22.29
C GLN A 289 -1.87 -6.15 -23.10
N GLU A 290 -1.92 -6.33 -24.43
CA GLU A 290 -2.85 -5.60 -25.29
C GLU A 290 -4.30 -6.09 -25.18
N ASP A 291 -4.52 -7.40 -25.03
CA ASP A 291 -5.86 -7.99 -25.06
C ASP A 291 -6.61 -7.85 -23.73
N LEU A 292 -5.92 -7.99 -22.59
CA LEU A 292 -6.53 -7.93 -21.27
C LEU A 292 -6.30 -6.57 -20.61
N PHE A 293 -5.04 -6.12 -20.55
CA PHE A 293 -4.62 -4.99 -19.70
C PHE A 293 -4.70 -3.62 -20.38
N ALA A 294 -5.01 -3.54 -21.67
CA ALA A 294 -5.09 -2.26 -22.37
C ALA A 294 -6.19 -1.34 -21.78
N GLU A 295 -5.78 -0.16 -21.32
CA GLU A 295 -6.64 0.85 -20.69
C GLU A 295 -7.34 1.77 -21.71
N VAL A 296 -7.85 1.20 -22.82
CA VAL A 296 -8.37 2.01 -23.94
C VAL A 296 -9.89 2.06 -23.97
N LEU A 297 -10.56 0.90 -24.04
CA LEU A 297 -12.02 0.86 -24.26
C LEU A 297 -12.81 0.75 -22.96
N ILE A 298 -12.55 -0.28 -22.16
CA ILE A 298 -13.35 -0.60 -20.97
C ILE A 298 -13.15 0.44 -19.86
N GLU A 299 -11.97 1.07 -19.79
CA GLU A 299 -11.66 2.11 -18.81
C GLU A 299 -12.28 3.48 -19.13
N ASP A 300 -12.91 3.64 -20.30
CA ASP A 300 -13.63 4.86 -20.67
C ASP A 300 -15.15 4.61 -20.59
N PRO A 301 -15.84 5.14 -19.56
CA PRO A 301 -17.27 4.93 -19.36
C PRO A 301 -18.12 5.38 -20.55
N MET A 302 -17.67 6.37 -21.33
CA MET A 302 -18.40 6.84 -22.51
C MET A 302 -18.35 5.82 -23.63
N LEU A 303 -17.21 5.16 -23.84
CA LEU A 303 -17.06 4.09 -24.84
C LEU A 303 -17.86 2.85 -24.42
N VAL A 304 -17.86 2.50 -23.13
CA VAL A 304 -18.70 1.42 -22.60
C VAL A 304 -20.20 1.72 -22.83
N ARG A 305 -20.62 2.98 -22.64
CA ARG A 305 -22.00 3.41 -22.94
C ARG A 305 -22.35 3.27 -24.42
N GLU A 306 -21.42 3.61 -25.32
CA GLU A 306 -21.61 3.44 -26.76
C GLU A 306 -21.73 1.96 -27.14
N ILE A 307 -20.91 1.08 -26.55
CA ILE A 307 -20.99 -0.38 -26.71
C ILE A 307 -22.36 -0.89 -26.26
N ALA A 308 -22.82 -0.49 -25.08
CA ALA A 308 -24.13 -0.88 -24.56
C ALA A 308 -25.28 -0.39 -25.48
N SER A 309 -25.18 0.82 -26.01
CA SER A 309 -26.15 1.36 -26.97
C SER A 309 -26.19 0.55 -28.26
N SER A 310 -25.02 0.10 -28.74
CA SER A 310 -24.89 -0.73 -29.94
C SER A 310 -25.51 -2.11 -29.76
N LEU A 311 -25.36 -2.69 -28.56
CA LEU A 311 -25.97 -3.96 -28.22
C LEU A 311 -27.50 -3.86 -28.25
N LEU A 312 -28.04 -2.75 -27.73
CA LEU A 312 -29.46 -2.47 -27.73
C LEU A 312 -30.03 -2.28 -29.15
N GLU A 313 -29.30 -1.57 -30.02
CA GLU A 313 -29.68 -1.39 -31.42
C GLU A 313 -29.76 -2.73 -32.17
N LYS A 314 -28.76 -3.61 -31.98
CA LYS A 314 -28.77 -4.95 -32.58
C LYS A 314 -29.94 -5.82 -32.10
N GLY A 315 -30.32 -5.71 -30.82
CA GLY A 315 -31.45 -6.44 -30.27
C GLY A 315 -32.83 -5.87 -30.65
N ALA A 316 -32.89 -4.63 -31.13
CA ALA A 316 -34.13 -3.95 -31.49
C ALA A 316 -34.57 -4.20 -32.96
N ASP A 317 -33.67 -4.72 -33.81
CA ASP A 317 -33.97 -5.12 -35.19
C ASP A 317 -34.85 -6.40 -35.25
N GLU A 318 -34.99 -7.14 -34.15
CA GLU A 318 -35.95 -8.24 -34.00
C GLU A 318 -37.35 -7.68 -33.67
N GLU A 319 -38.26 -7.77 -34.65
CA GLU A 319 -39.63 -7.23 -34.72
C GLU A 319 -40.35 -6.83 -33.40
N ARG A 320 -40.78 -5.55 -33.35
CA ARG A 320 -41.91 -5.03 -32.53
C ARG A 320 -41.96 -5.46 -31.06
N MET A 321 -40.87 -5.26 -30.32
CA MET A 321 -40.92 -5.38 -28.85
C MET A 321 -41.63 -4.15 -28.22
N GLU A 322 -42.94 -4.25 -27.99
CA GLU A 322 -43.71 -3.22 -27.28
C GLU A 322 -43.31 -3.10 -25.80
N GLY A 323 -43.22 -1.85 -25.32
CA GLY A 323 -43.12 -1.42 -23.92
C GLY A 323 -42.29 -2.29 -22.98
N ARG A 324 -42.92 -3.34 -22.43
CA ARG A 324 -42.32 -4.25 -21.44
C ARG A 324 -41.18 -5.10 -22.04
N GLY A 325 -41.29 -5.56 -23.29
CA GLY A 325 -40.23 -6.34 -23.94
C GLY A 325 -38.96 -5.52 -24.15
N ARG A 326 -39.11 -4.25 -24.52
CA ARG A 326 -37.99 -3.32 -24.67
C ARG A 326 -37.29 -3.00 -23.35
N GLN A 327 -38.04 -2.92 -22.24
CA GLN A 327 -37.46 -2.74 -20.91
C GLN A 327 -36.64 -3.97 -20.48
N PHE A 328 -37.12 -5.19 -20.74
CA PHE A 328 -36.38 -6.42 -20.47
C PHE A 328 -35.10 -6.51 -21.32
N LEU A 329 -35.17 -6.22 -22.62
CA LEU A 329 -34.00 -6.19 -23.51
C LEU A 329 -32.94 -5.20 -23.02
N MET A 330 -33.36 -4.03 -22.55
CA MET A 330 -32.47 -3.00 -22.01
C MET A 330 -31.78 -3.45 -20.72
N LEU A 331 -32.54 -4.02 -19.78
CA LEU A 331 -31.99 -4.56 -18.54
C LEU A 331 -31.01 -5.70 -18.82
N ASP A 332 -31.36 -6.62 -19.71
CA ASP A 332 -30.52 -7.75 -20.11
C ASP A 332 -29.21 -7.23 -20.73
N SER A 333 -29.29 -6.35 -21.72
CA SER A 333 -28.13 -5.74 -22.38
C SER A 333 -27.18 -5.05 -21.39
N PHE A 334 -27.72 -4.23 -20.47
CA PHE A 334 -26.90 -3.56 -19.47
C PHE A 334 -26.32 -4.54 -18.45
N SER A 335 -27.06 -5.56 -18.04
CA SER A 335 -26.56 -6.59 -17.14
C SER A 335 -25.41 -7.38 -17.76
N THR A 336 -25.49 -7.73 -19.05
CA THR A 336 -24.44 -8.43 -19.78
C THR A 336 -23.17 -7.57 -19.92
N VAL A 337 -23.32 -6.28 -20.21
CA VAL A 337 -22.18 -5.36 -20.27
C VAL A 337 -21.52 -5.21 -18.90
N LEU A 338 -22.30 -5.01 -17.85
CA LEU A 338 -21.79 -4.92 -16.48
C LEU A 338 -21.09 -6.20 -16.05
N GLU A 339 -21.65 -7.36 -16.38
CA GLU A 339 -21.04 -8.66 -16.12
C GLU A 339 -19.69 -8.77 -16.83
N LEU A 340 -19.60 -8.45 -18.13
CA LEU A 340 -18.35 -8.52 -18.87
C LEU A 340 -17.27 -7.59 -18.30
N VAL A 341 -17.63 -6.35 -17.95
CA VAL A 341 -16.72 -5.37 -17.33
C VAL A 341 -16.21 -5.90 -15.98
N THR A 342 -17.11 -6.46 -15.17
CA THR A 342 -16.78 -7.04 -13.86
C THR A 342 -15.86 -8.25 -14.00
N LEU A 343 -16.16 -9.15 -14.95
CA LEU A 343 -15.32 -10.32 -15.25
C LEU A 343 -13.92 -9.90 -15.68
N ARG A 344 -13.79 -8.89 -16.54
CA ARG A 344 -12.48 -8.36 -16.94
C ARG A 344 -11.72 -7.81 -15.74
N HIS A 345 -12.37 -7.01 -14.90
CA HIS A 345 -11.74 -6.41 -13.73
C HIS A 345 -11.21 -7.48 -12.76
N HIS A 346 -12.05 -8.44 -12.38
CA HIS A 346 -11.63 -9.55 -11.52
C HIS A 346 -10.54 -10.42 -12.16
N LEU A 347 -10.54 -10.58 -13.49
CA LEU A 347 -9.50 -11.32 -14.20
C LEU A 347 -8.16 -10.56 -14.15
N ILE A 348 -8.17 -9.24 -14.32
CA ILE A 348 -6.98 -8.39 -14.15
C ILE A 348 -6.44 -8.53 -12.72
N GLU A 349 -7.29 -8.41 -11.70
CA GLU A 349 -6.89 -8.60 -10.30
C GLU A 349 -6.26 -9.98 -10.08
N ALA A 350 -6.98 -11.04 -10.44
CA ALA A 350 -6.50 -12.41 -10.25
C ALA A 350 -5.19 -12.69 -11.02
N ALA A 351 -5.02 -12.12 -12.21
CA ALA A 351 -3.78 -12.22 -12.98
C ALA A 351 -2.64 -11.44 -12.32
N THR A 352 -2.87 -10.20 -11.88
CA THR A 352 -1.83 -9.40 -11.19
C THR A 352 -1.36 -10.06 -9.88
N GLU A 353 -2.28 -10.62 -9.10
CA GLU A 353 -1.97 -11.37 -7.89
C GLU A 353 -1.20 -12.66 -8.22
N SER A 354 -1.61 -13.36 -9.28
CA SER A 354 -0.92 -14.58 -9.75
C SER A 354 0.51 -14.30 -10.20
N ALA A 355 0.77 -13.17 -10.88
CA ALA A 355 2.12 -12.75 -11.27
C ALA A 355 3.01 -12.47 -10.06
N GLN A 356 2.47 -11.80 -9.03
CA GLN A 356 3.20 -11.55 -7.78
C GLN A 356 3.49 -12.84 -7.01
N LEU A 357 2.49 -13.72 -6.88
CA LEU A 357 2.66 -15.03 -6.22
C LEU A 357 3.63 -15.93 -6.98
N ALA A 358 3.61 -15.92 -8.31
CA ALA A 358 4.57 -16.64 -9.14
C ALA A 358 6.00 -16.13 -8.90
N ARG A 359 6.20 -14.80 -8.81
CA ARG A 359 7.51 -14.21 -8.48
C ARG A 359 8.01 -14.68 -7.12
N LEU A 360 7.14 -14.68 -6.09
CA LEU A 360 7.48 -15.18 -4.76
C LEU A 360 7.80 -16.68 -4.76
N TYR A 361 6.98 -17.48 -5.43
CA TYR A 361 7.19 -18.92 -5.55
C TYR A 361 8.53 -19.24 -6.20
N LYS A 362 8.90 -18.53 -7.28
CA LYS A 362 10.21 -18.67 -7.94
C LYS A 362 11.36 -18.36 -6.99
N ALA A 363 11.25 -17.29 -6.21
CA ALA A 363 12.26 -16.93 -5.22
C ALA A 363 12.44 -18.05 -4.17
N PHE A 364 11.34 -18.58 -3.62
CA PHE A 364 11.38 -19.72 -2.70
C PHE A 364 11.95 -20.99 -3.33
N ALA A 365 11.55 -21.31 -4.57
CA ALA A 365 12.05 -22.48 -5.29
C ALA A 365 13.57 -22.40 -5.48
N MET A 366 14.07 -21.24 -5.92
CA MET A 366 15.51 -20.99 -6.09
C MET A 366 16.28 -21.13 -4.77
N GLU A 367 15.77 -20.56 -3.67
CA GLU A 367 16.42 -20.66 -2.35
C GLU A 367 16.44 -22.10 -1.81
N THR A 368 15.41 -22.89 -2.12
CA THR A 368 15.32 -24.31 -1.74
C THR A 368 16.04 -25.26 -2.70
N GLY A 369 16.69 -24.74 -3.75
CA GLY A 369 17.47 -25.52 -4.71
C GLY A 369 16.65 -26.19 -5.81
N PHE A 370 15.36 -25.85 -5.94
CA PHE A 370 14.48 -26.32 -7.01
C PHE A 370 14.47 -25.33 -8.19
N GLY A 371 14.20 -25.85 -9.40
CA GLY A 371 14.12 -25.01 -10.60
C GLY A 371 12.75 -24.36 -10.79
N GLU A 372 12.68 -23.30 -11.59
CA GLU A 372 11.42 -22.57 -11.85
C GLU A 372 10.38 -23.36 -12.65
N PHE A 373 10.78 -24.46 -13.28
CA PHE A 373 9.91 -25.26 -14.15
C PHE A 373 8.74 -25.92 -13.41
N HIS A 374 8.80 -26.06 -12.09
CA HIS A 374 7.69 -26.59 -11.28
C HIS A 374 6.44 -25.71 -11.26
N LEU A 375 6.57 -24.46 -11.71
CA LEU A 375 5.45 -23.53 -11.80
C LEU A 375 4.56 -23.79 -13.02
N TYR A 376 5.08 -24.49 -14.04
CA TYR A 376 4.47 -24.52 -15.37
C TYR A 376 4.15 -25.95 -15.80
N LEU A 377 3.03 -26.09 -16.50
CA LEU A 377 2.71 -27.30 -17.24
C LEU A 377 2.85 -27.04 -18.73
N ARG A 378 3.51 -27.96 -19.44
CA ARG A 378 3.59 -27.89 -20.90
C ARG A 378 2.22 -28.25 -21.49
N PRO A 379 1.60 -27.37 -22.29
CA PRO A 379 0.39 -27.73 -23.01
C PRO A 379 0.69 -28.86 -24.00
N ALA A 380 -0.06 -29.96 -23.91
CA ALA A 380 0.08 -31.09 -24.81
C ALA A 380 -1.23 -31.30 -25.58
N HIS A 381 -1.16 -31.35 -26.90
CA HIS A 381 -2.31 -31.76 -27.70
C HIS A 381 -2.57 -33.24 -27.45
N PHE A 382 -3.85 -33.59 -27.23
CA PHE A 382 -4.26 -34.98 -26.99
C PHE A 382 -3.80 -35.92 -28.12
N GLU A 383 -3.76 -35.42 -29.36
CA GLU A 383 -3.29 -36.12 -30.56
C GLU A 383 -1.79 -36.47 -30.52
N SER A 384 -1.01 -35.76 -29.71
CA SER A 384 0.43 -35.99 -29.50
C SER A 384 0.72 -36.94 -28.34
N ALA A 385 -0.32 -37.37 -27.60
CA ALA A 385 -0.16 -38.30 -26.48
C ALA A 385 0.02 -39.74 -27.01
N VAL A 386 1.26 -40.23 -26.99
CA VAL A 386 1.57 -41.63 -27.30
C VAL A 386 1.25 -42.50 -26.08
N HIS A 387 0.35 -43.47 -26.23
CA HIS A 387 0.05 -44.43 -25.18
C HIS A 387 1.32 -45.22 -24.79
N LYS A 388 1.82 -45.01 -23.56
CA LYS A 388 2.89 -45.82 -22.99
C LYS A 388 2.28 -47.01 -22.27
N GLU A 389 2.53 -48.23 -22.74
CA GLU A 389 2.01 -49.52 -22.23
C GLU A 389 2.29 -49.81 -20.73
N LYS A 390 2.96 -48.92 -19.99
CA LYS A 390 3.27 -49.06 -18.55
C LYS A 390 2.98 -47.79 -17.72
N ALA A 391 2.12 -46.88 -18.20
CA ALA A 391 1.78 -45.66 -17.47
C ALA A 391 1.12 -45.94 -16.10
N ASP A 392 0.39 -47.05 -15.97
CA ASP A 392 -0.31 -47.46 -14.74
C ASP A 392 0.60 -48.04 -13.64
N HIS A 393 1.90 -48.15 -13.90
CA HIS A 393 2.87 -48.80 -13.00
C HIS A 393 4.05 -47.91 -12.61
N LEU A 394 3.92 -46.58 -12.72
CA LEU A 394 4.92 -45.67 -12.18
C LEU A 394 4.89 -45.78 -10.64
N PRO A 395 5.99 -46.23 -9.97
CA PRO A 395 6.06 -46.20 -8.52
C PRO A 395 5.90 -44.75 -8.04
N PRO A 396 5.35 -44.52 -6.83
CA PRO A 396 5.25 -43.17 -6.29
C PRO A 396 6.64 -42.53 -6.29
N ILE A 397 6.76 -41.42 -7.01
CA ILE A 397 8.01 -40.68 -7.12
C ILE A 397 8.15 -39.92 -5.79
N PHE A 398 9.05 -40.40 -4.93
CA PHE A 398 9.41 -39.68 -3.72
C PHE A 398 10.32 -38.51 -4.08
N ILE A 399 10.23 -37.39 -3.35
CA ILE A 399 11.07 -36.21 -3.56
C ILE A 399 12.58 -36.55 -3.54
N THR A 400 12.97 -37.54 -2.73
CA THR A 400 14.36 -38.02 -2.66
C THR A 400 14.84 -38.71 -3.94
N SER A 401 13.97 -39.41 -4.68
CA SER A 401 14.35 -40.03 -5.96
C SER A 401 14.43 -39.03 -7.11
N LEU A 402 13.67 -37.92 -7.05
CA LEU A 402 13.82 -36.78 -7.98
C LEU A 402 15.14 -36.03 -7.79
N LEU A 403 15.69 -36.02 -6.58
CA LEU A 403 17.01 -35.42 -6.30
C LEU A 403 18.16 -36.29 -6.82
N GLU A 404 17.95 -37.59 -7.00
CA GLU A 404 18.95 -38.54 -7.50
C GLU A 404 18.92 -38.72 -9.03
N ASP A 405 17.73 -38.68 -9.65
CA ASP A 405 17.55 -38.72 -11.11
C ASP A 405 16.40 -37.80 -11.56
N ASP A 406 16.75 -36.63 -12.08
CA ASP A 406 15.82 -35.59 -12.54
C ASP A 406 15.52 -35.67 -14.06
N SER A 407 15.98 -36.74 -14.74
CA SER A 407 15.83 -36.90 -16.19
C SER A 407 14.38 -37.07 -16.65
N CYS A 408 13.49 -37.47 -15.74
CA CYS A 408 12.06 -37.64 -16.00
C CYS A 408 11.24 -36.35 -15.88
N VAL A 409 11.84 -35.25 -15.40
CA VAL A 409 11.12 -33.99 -15.13
C VAL A 409 11.09 -33.11 -16.37
N ASP A 410 9.89 -32.73 -16.81
CA ASP A 410 9.73 -31.75 -17.88
C ASP A 410 10.17 -30.36 -17.40
N ARG A 411 11.34 -29.89 -17.88
CA ARG A 411 11.89 -28.57 -17.54
C ARG A 411 11.33 -27.46 -18.43
N TYR A 412 10.02 -27.46 -18.63
CA TYR A 412 9.35 -26.45 -19.43
C TYR A 412 9.33 -25.11 -18.68
N ILE A 413 9.85 -24.07 -19.32
CA ILE A 413 9.80 -22.69 -18.84
C ILE A 413 9.32 -21.82 -19.99
N PRO A 414 8.13 -21.21 -19.91
CA PRO A 414 7.65 -20.30 -20.94
C PRO A 414 8.42 -18.98 -20.89
N SER A 415 8.50 -18.28 -22.03
CA SER A 415 9.16 -16.97 -22.13
C SER A 415 8.43 -15.84 -21.40
N SER A 416 7.15 -16.03 -21.10
CA SER A 416 6.29 -15.12 -20.34
C SER A 416 5.26 -15.95 -19.57
N LEU A 417 4.68 -15.37 -18.52
CA LEU A 417 3.64 -16.02 -17.73
C LEU A 417 2.38 -16.23 -18.60
N PRO A 418 1.91 -17.47 -18.79
CA PRO A 418 0.63 -17.70 -19.47
C PRO A 418 -0.54 -17.37 -18.52
N LEU A 419 -1.71 -17.06 -19.09
CA LEU A 419 -2.96 -17.15 -18.33
C LEU A 419 -3.29 -18.63 -18.09
N SER A 420 -3.88 -18.97 -16.95
CA SER A 420 -4.09 -20.38 -16.59
C SER A 420 -4.93 -21.15 -17.60
N ILE A 421 -5.89 -20.48 -18.23
CA ILE A 421 -6.72 -21.10 -19.28
C ILE A 421 -5.88 -21.54 -20.48
N GLN A 422 -4.78 -20.85 -20.80
CA GLN A 422 -3.94 -21.18 -21.96
C GLN A 422 -3.11 -22.45 -21.73
N GLU A 423 -2.93 -22.85 -20.47
CA GLU A 423 -2.34 -24.15 -20.12
C GLU A 423 -3.31 -25.31 -20.40
N ILE A 424 -4.62 -25.04 -20.39
CA ILE A 424 -5.69 -26.05 -20.54
C ILE A 424 -6.26 -26.05 -21.96
N ASP A 425 -6.67 -24.89 -22.47
CA ASP A 425 -7.34 -24.71 -23.75
C ASP A 425 -6.96 -23.38 -24.43
N SER A 426 -6.22 -23.50 -25.54
CA SER A 426 -5.78 -22.36 -26.35
C SER A 426 -6.88 -21.68 -27.17
N HIS A 427 -8.04 -22.32 -27.36
CA HIS A 427 -9.18 -21.76 -28.10
C HIS A 427 -10.08 -20.93 -27.19
N ILE A 428 -10.39 -21.43 -25.99
CA ILE A 428 -11.18 -20.68 -25.00
C ILE A 428 -10.39 -19.46 -24.50
N GLY A 429 -9.06 -19.60 -24.36
CA GLY A 429 -8.17 -18.52 -23.94
C GLY A 429 -7.97 -17.37 -24.94
N LYS A 430 -8.69 -17.34 -26.07
CA LYS A 430 -8.63 -16.25 -27.06
C LYS A 430 -9.76 -15.26 -26.83
N PHE A 431 -9.41 -14.09 -26.31
CA PHE A 431 -10.30 -12.95 -26.14
C PHE A 431 -9.52 -11.65 -26.36
N SER A 432 -10.20 -10.53 -26.60
CA SER A 432 -9.56 -9.22 -26.70
C SER A 432 -10.52 -8.11 -26.28
N PHE A 433 -10.03 -7.20 -25.45
CA PHE A 433 -10.71 -5.96 -25.07
C PHE A 433 -10.17 -4.74 -25.81
N ARG A 434 -9.32 -4.95 -26.84
CA ARG A 434 -8.65 -3.88 -27.58
C ARG A 434 -9.57 -3.15 -28.56
N THR A 435 -10.48 -3.87 -29.22
CA THR A 435 -11.35 -3.31 -30.26
C THR A 435 -12.82 -3.49 -29.90
N ARG A 436 -13.65 -2.57 -30.39
CA ARG A 436 -15.10 -2.62 -30.19
C ARG A 436 -15.71 -3.92 -30.69
N ASP A 437 -15.27 -4.39 -31.86
CA ASP A 437 -15.79 -5.63 -32.46
C ASP A 437 -15.45 -6.86 -31.62
N ALA A 438 -14.25 -6.93 -31.05
CA ALA A 438 -13.88 -8.03 -30.16
C ALA A 438 -14.71 -8.02 -28.87
N VAL A 439 -14.91 -6.84 -28.26
CA VAL A 439 -15.80 -6.72 -27.09
C VAL A 439 -17.23 -7.12 -27.44
N MET A 440 -17.74 -6.72 -28.61
CA MET A 440 -19.08 -7.11 -29.07
C MET A 440 -19.20 -8.63 -29.27
N GLN A 441 -18.13 -9.34 -29.65
CA GLN A 441 -18.13 -10.80 -29.71
C GLN A 441 -18.18 -11.46 -28.33
N LEU A 442 -17.54 -10.84 -27.32
CA LEU A 442 -17.55 -11.32 -25.94
C LEU A 442 -18.90 -11.15 -25.25
N LEU A 443 -19.72 -10.17 -25.69
CA LEU A 443 -21.06 -9.93 -25.15
C LEU A 443 -22.10 -10.99 -25.56
N CYS A 444 -21.73 -11.96 -26.42
CA CYS A 444 -22.58 -13.11 -26.70
C CYS A 444 -22.64 -14.06 -25.48
N PRO A 445 -23.73 -14.85 -25.30
CA PRO A 445 -23.85 -15.77 -24.15
C PRO A 445 -22.70 -16.79 -24.04
N SER A 446 -22.12 -17.24 -25.16
CA SER A 446 -20.93 -18.10 -25.17
C SER A 446 -19.66 -17.35 -24.77
N GLY A 447 -19.53 -16.08 -25.17
CA GLY A 447 -18.40 -15.22 -24.80
C GLY A 447 -18.36 -14.95 -23.29
N ILE A 448 -19.49 -14.62 -22.69
CA ILE A 448 -19.61 -14.44 -21.23
C ILE A 448 -19.25 -15.72 -20.48
N LYS A 449 -19.79 -16.88 -20.90
CA LYS A 449 -19.44 -18.18 -20.30
C LYS A 449 -17.96 -18.50 -20.41
N ASN A 450 -17.34 -18.20 -21.55
CA ASN A 450 -15.90 -18.37 -21.73
C ASN A 450 -15.13 -17.46 -20.76
N MET A 451 -15.51 -16.19 -20.62
CA MET A 451 -14.86 -15.26 -19.67
C MET A 451 -15.01 -15.72 -18.21
N GLN A 452 -16.18 -16.24 -17.81
CA GLN A 452 -16.38 -16.84 -16.49
C GLN A 452 -15.46 -18.03 -16.26
N LEU A 453 -15.31 -18.92 -17.26
CA LEU A 453 -14.41 -20.06 -17.18
C LEU A 453 -12.94 -19.64 -17.08
N ILE A 454 -12.52 -18.65 -17.88
CA ILE A 454 -11.17 -18.08 -17.83
C ILE A 454 -10.87 -17.53 -16.44
N LEU A 455 -11.80 -16.75 -15.87
CA LEU A 455 -11.67 -16.21 -14.52
C LEU A 455 -11.58 -17.33 -13.48
N ALA A 456 -12.44 -18.35 -13.56
CA ALA A 456 -12.42 -19.48 -12.64
C ALA A 456 -11.06 -20.21 -12.67
N CYS A 457 -10.52 -20.48 -13.86
CA CYS A 457 -9.19 -21.07 -14.02
C CYS A 457 -8.09 -20.18 -13.40
N GLN A 458 -8.15 -18.85 -13.63
CA GLN A 458 -7.18 -17.91 -13.07
C GLN A 458 -7.23 -17.83 -11.55
N VAL A 459 -8.43 -17.83 -10.97
CA VAL A 459 -8.61 -17.84 -9.51
C VAL A 459 -8.12 -19.16 -8.90
N ILE A 460 -8.34 -20.30 -9.57
CA ILE A 460 -7.82 -21.59 -9.12
C ILE A 460 -6.29 -21.58 -9.12
N GLN A 461 -5.65 -21.13 -10.20
CA GLN A 461 -4.19 -21.02 -10.26
C GLN A 461 -3.66 -20.09 -9.16
N LYS A 462 -4.28 -18.93 -9.00
CA LYS A 462 -3.93 -17.97 -7.95
C LYS A 462 -3.97 -18.62 -6.57
N ASN A 463 -5.07 -19.31 -6.23
CA ASN A 463 -5.26 -19.93 -4.92
C ASN A 463 -4.27 -21.09 -4.70
N ALA A 464 -3.96 -21.85 -5.75
CA ALA A 464 -2.93 -22.89 -5.70
C ALA A 464 -1.54 -22.30 -5.41
N LEU A 465 -1.19 -21.20 -6.08
CA LEU A 465 0.06 -20.47 -5.84
C LEU A 465 0.12 -19.88 -4.43
N LEU A 466 -0.98 -19.31 -3.96
CA LEU A 466 -1.07 -18.78 -2.60
C LEU A 466 -0.79 -19.88 -1.57
N ALA A 467 -1.46 -21.04 -1.72
CA ALA A 467 -1.24 -22.19 -0.84
C ALA A 467 0.21 -22.69 -0.90
N ALA A 468 0.79 -22.77 -2.10
CA ALA A 468 2.19 -23.20 -2.29
C ALA A 468 3.18 -22.24 -1.63
N VAL A 469 3.01 -20.93 -1.79
CA VAL A 469 3.83 -19.89 -1.15
C VAL A 469 3.68 -19.94 0.37
N GLN A 470 2.46 -20.06 0.88
CA GLN A 470 2.21 -20.19 2.32
C GLN A 470 2.89 -21.44 2.90
N GLN A 471 2.77 -22.59 2.22
CA GLN A 471 3.40 -23.83 2.64
C GLN A 471 4.94 -23.71 2.61
N ALA A 472 5.51 -23.12 1.56
CA ALA A 472 6.94 -22.86 1.46
C ALA A 472 7.44 -21.95 2.59
N SER A 473 6.70 -20.88 2.91
CA SER A 473 7.05 -19.96 3.98
C SER A 473 7.08 -20.64 5.36
N PHE A 474 6.17 -21.59 5.61
CA PHE A 474 6.13 -22.34 6.86
C PHE A 474 7.32 -23.30 7.02
N CYS A 475 7.76 -23.93 5.92
CA CYS A 475 8.97 -24.76 5.91
C CYS A 475 10.23 -23.97 6.25
N TYR A 476 10.30 -22.69 5.85
CA TYR A 476 11.41 -21.80 6.18
C TYR A 476 11.49 -21.49 7.67
N LEU A 477 10.35 -21.20 8.30
CA LEU A 477 10.24 -20.91 9.75
C LEU A 477 10.68 -22.07 10.65
N LEU A 478 10.63 -23.30 10.15
CA LEU A 478 11.02 -24.51 10.89
C LEU A 478 12.48 -24.90 10.73
N GLN A 479 13.25 -24.24 9.85
CA GLN A 479 14.70 -24.44 9.83
C GLN A 479 15.29 -23.81 11.11
N PRO A 480 15.98 -24.58 11.97
CA PRO A 480 16.73 -24.00 13.07
C PRO A 480 17.75 -23.04 12.47
N ALA A 481 17.94 -21.87 13.08
CA ALA A 481 18.98 -20.93 12.71
C ALA A 481 20.33 -21.67 12.63
N HIS A 482 20.73 -22.08 11.42
CA HIS A 482 22.07 -22.55 11.19
C HIS A 482 22.95 -21.34 11.45
N SER A 483 23.77 -21.45 12.49
CA SER A 483 24.80 -20.50 12.83
C SER A 483 25.60 -20.19 11.55
N LEU A 484 25.42 -18.98 11.04
CA LEU A 484 26.34 -18.36 10.10
C LEU A 484 27.70 -18.24 10.82
N ASP A 485 28.48 -19.32 10.79
CA ASP A 485 29.92 -19.27 10.98
C ASP A 485 30.48 -18.54 9.76
N ILE A 486 30.51 -17.21 9.86
CA ILE A 486 31.33 -16.38 8.98
C ILE A 486 32.78 -16.74 9.31
N LYS A 487 33.33 -17.71 8.57
CA LYS A 487 34.78 -17.84 8.44
C LYS A 487 35.28 -16.62 7.69
N VAL A 488 35.88 -15.71 8.44
CA VAL A 488 36.77 -14.69 7.92
C VAL A 488 37.86 -15.40 7.11
N SER A 489 37.98 -15.04 5.83
CA SER A 489 39.17 -15.25 5.00
C SER A 489 39.47 -13.95 4.28
#